data_AF-A0A918FF59-F1
#
_entry.id   AF-A0A918FF59-F1
#
_cell.length_a   1.000
_cell.length_b   1.000
_cell.length_c   1.000
_cell.angle_alpha   90.00
_cell.angle_beta   90.00
_cell.angle_gamma   90.00
#
_symmetry.space_group_name_H-M   'P 1'
#
loop_
_entity.id
_entity.type
_entity.pdbx_description
1 polymer ?
#
loop_
_entity_poly.entity_id
_entity_poly.type
_entity_poly.pdbx_seq_one_letter_code
_entity_poly.pdbx_strand_id
1 'polypeptide(L)'
;MWVESGMSADLPDPRPDSLPGSLLPDVDSASDLARTSGGLRPGSLPLDFESRILDAVRRGASMQDIANLKPAHVNSPEQAIRALKDGNARFFSNQASRPELGANERRAQIMGQTPFAVILACSDSRVPVELVFDQGFGDLFVVRVAGNVVGESGLGTIEYAVRHLAVQLIVVMGHEGCGAVQSALLPEVDILREPPALQKLIRRIQPSLEHLPAIRDRKARMREAVLNNVRHQAAHLRAQDVVKAAEESGQIRVIGGYYEIGSGAVDFLIDDEDLLP
;
A
#
# COMPACT_ATOMS: atom_id res chain seq x y z
N MET A 1 30.58 -2.61 14.56
CA MET A 1 31.35 -3.81 14.91
C MET A 1 30.33 -4.84 15.41
N TRP A 2 29.84 -5.68 14.52
CA TRP A 2 28.95 -6.81 14.80
C TRP A 2 29.46 -7.96 13.92
N VAL A 3 29.79 -9.09 14.55
CA VAL A 3 30.27 -10.30 13.87
C VAL A 3 29.24 -11.38 14.17
N GLU A 4 28.59 -11.89 13.13
CA GLU A 4 27.76 -13.09 13.16
C GLU A 4 28.65 -14.31 12.92
N SER A 5 28.54 -15.31 13.79
CA SER A 5 29.15 -16.62 13.64
C SER A 5 28.05 -17.60 13.24
N GLY A 6 28.15 -18.16 12.03
CA GLY A 6 27.22 -19.17 11.53
C GLY A 6 27.42 -20.54 12.16
N MET A 7 26.42 -21.41 11.96
CA MET A 7 26.57 -22.87 11.99
C MET A 7 25.53 -23.50 11.07
N SER A 8 26.04 -24.19 10.05
CA SER A 8 25.37 -25.05 9.08
C SER A 8 25.22 -26.46 9.67
N ALA A 9 24.11 -27.14 9.39
CA ALA A 9 24.03 -28.59 9.51
C ALA A 9 22.95 -29.18 8.58
N ASP A 10 23.35 -30.28 7.93
CA ASP A 10 22.81 -30.91 6.74
C ASP A 10 21.51 -31.71 6.92
N LEU A 11 20.74 -31.81 5.83
CA LEU A 11 19.63 -32.74 5.61
C LEU A 11 20.14 -34.07 5.03
N PRO A 12 19.42 -35.19 5.25
CA PRO A 12 19.44 -36.31 4.31
C PRO A 12 18.06 -36.63 3.69
N ASP A 13 18.09 -36.84 2.39
CA ASP A 13 17.06 -37.41 1.50
C ASP A 13 16.94 -38.94 1.70
N PRO A 14 15.74 -39.53 1.58
CA PRO A 14 15.67 -40.79 0.86
C PRO A 14 14.43 -40.97 -0.04
N ARG A 15 14.68 -41.34 -1.29
CA ARG A 15 13.85 -42.21 -2.15
C ARG A 15 14.80 -43.25 -2.80
N PRO A 16 14.35 -44.38 -3.39
CA PRO A 16 13.00 -44.70 -3.90
C PRO A 16 12.49 -46.13 -3.57
N ASP A 17 11.22 -46.42 -3.87
CA ASP A 17 10.79 -47.79 -4.20
C ASP A 17 9.54 -47.77 -5.09
N SER A 18 9.45 -48.80 -5.93
CA SER A 18 8.72 -48.89 -7.19
C SER A 18 7.55 -49.89 -7.20
N LEU A 19 6.41 -49.48 -7.80
CA LEU A 19 5.38 -50.25 -8.57
C LEU A 19 4.49 -51.28 -7.81
N PRO A 20 3.33 -51.75 -8.34
CA PRO A 20 2.77 -51.63 -9.71
C PRO A 20 1.23 -51.34 -9.85
N GLY A 21 0.77 -51.06 -11.08
CA GLY A 21 -0.34 -51.82 -11.70
C GLY A 21 -1.79 -51.29 -11.67
N SER A 22 -2.20 -50.69 -12.80
CA SER A 22 -3.45 -50.91 -13.58
C SER A 22 -4.85 -50.73 -12.94
N LEU A 23 -5.68 -49.86 -13.55
CA LEU A 23 -6.85 -50.23 -14.38
C LEU A 23 -7.69 -48.97 -14.72
N LEU A 24 -7.63 -48.56 -15.98
CA LEU A 24 -8.69 -47.75 -16.62
C LEU A 24 -9.81 -48.68 -17.07
N PRO A 25 -11.04 -48.17 -17.23
CA PRO A 25 -11.90 -48.61 -18.32
C PRO A 25 -12.24 -47.48 -19.29
N ASP A 26 -12.30 -47.91 -20.54
CA ASP A 26 -12.49 -47.16 -21.78
C ASP A 26 -13.98 -46.99 -22.16
N VAL A 27 -14.23 -45.83 -22.76
CA VAL A 27 -15.19 -45.37 -23.80
C VAL A 27 -16.58 -46.01 -24.09
N ASP A 28 -17.48 -45.06 -24.41
CA ASP A 28 -18.58 -45.08 -25.39
C ASP A 28 -19.92 -45.77 -25.10
N SER A 29 -20.98 -44.96 -25.02
CA SER A 29 -22.07 -44.98 -26.02
C SER A 29 -23.16 -43.96 -25.71
N ALA A 30 -23.56 -43.23 -26.75
CA ALA A 30 -24.94 -42.88 -27.13
C ALA A 30 -25.04 -41.45 -27.69
N SER A 31 -24.98 -41.41 -29.02
CA SER A 31 -25.48 -40.35 -29.87
C SER A 31 -26.98 -40.11 -29.71
N ASP A 32 -27.40 -38.96 -30.25
CA ASP A 32 -28.76 -38.55 -30.58
C ASP A 32 -29.60 -37.94 -29.46
N LEU A 33 -29.66 -36.61 -29.45
CA LEU A 33 -30.90 -35.86 -29.66
C LEU A 33 -30.56 -34.44 -30.13
N ALA A 34 -30.84 -34.18 -31.41
CA ALA A 34 -30.74 -32.86 -32.01
C ALA A 34 -32.05 -32.07 -31.83
N ARG A 35 -31.90 -30.73 -31.77
CA ARG A 35 -32.92 -29.66 -31.94
C ARG A 35 -33.79 -29.46 -30.67
N THR A 36 -33.96 -28.27 -30.08
CA THR A 36 -34.16 -26.90 -30.58
C THR A 36 -34.06 -25.89 -29.41
N SER A 37 -33.88 -24.60 -29.73
CA SER A 37 -34.04 -23.38 -28.91
C SER A 37 -32.74 -22.71 -28.45
N GLY A 38 -32.65 -21.41 -28.74
CA GLY A 38 -31.42 -20.60 -28.70
C GLY A 38 -30.83 -20.46 -27.31
N GLY A 39 -29.54 -20.79 -27.19
CA GLY A 39 -28.70 -20.49 -26.05
C GLY A 39 -27.43 -19.81 -26.54
N LEU A 40 -27.10 -18.66 -25.95
CA LEU A 40 -25.84 -17.95 -26.11
C LEU A 40 -24.65 -18.92 -26.05
N ARG A 41 -23.69 -18.77 -26.96
CA ARG A 41 -22.44 -19.53 -26.91
C ARG A 41 -21.71 -19.20 -25.61
N PRO A 42 -21.34 -20.19 -24.78
CA PRO A 42 -20.51 -19.96 -23.60
C PRO A 42 -19.07 -19.77 -24.08
N GLY A 43 -18.64 -18.52 -24.21
CA GLY A 43 -17.34 -18.23 -24.80
C GLY A 43 -17.02 -16.75 -24.93
N SER A 44 -16.92 -16.06 -23.79
CA SER A 44 -15.96 -14.96 -23.62
C SER A 44 -15.88 -14.63 -22.14
N LEU A 45 -14.91 -15.23 -21.45
CA LEU A 45 -14.39 -14.61 -20.24
C LEU A 45 -14.02 -13.16 -20.60
N PRO A 46 -14.28 -12.17 -19.73
CA PRO A 46 -13.83 -10.81 -19.99
C PRO A 46 -12.33 -10.86 -20.31
N LEU A 47 -11.96 -10.33 -21.48
CA LEU A 47 -10.55 -10.24 -21.88
C LEU A 47 -9.77 -9.64 -20.70
N ASP A 48 -8.71 -10.32 -20.26
CA ASP A 48 -7.79 -9.76 -19.28
C ASP A 48 -7.26 -8.40 -19.79
N PHE A 49 -6.79 -7.56 -18.87
CA PHE A 49 -6.41 -6.19 -19.19
C PHE A 49 -5.37 -6.13 -20.32
N GLU A 50 -4.42 -7.06 -20.35
CA GLU A 50 -3.43 -7.21 -21.42
C GLU A 50 -4.10 -7.46 -22.78
N SER A 51 -5.07 -8.37 -22.83
CA SER A 51 -5.83 -8.68 -24.04
C SER A 51 -6.64 -7.47 -24.54
N ARG A 52 -7.18 -6.64 -23.64
CA ARG A 52 -7.88 -5.39 -23.99
C ARG A 52 -6.92 -4.34 -24.55
N ILE A 53 -5.72 -4.21 -23.99
CA ILE A 53 -4.67 -3.33 -24.51
C ILE A 53 -4.21 -3.80 -25.89
N LEU A 54 -3.91 -5.09 -26.03
CA LEU A 54 -3.44 -5.67 -27.30
C LEU A 54 -4.48 -5.50 -28.40
N ASP A 55 -5.75 -5.72 -28.10
CA ASP A 55 -6.85 -5.49 -29.03
C ASP A 55 -7.02 -4.00 -29.39
N ALA A 56 -6.87 -3.09 -28.43
CA ALA A 56 -6.90 -1.65 -28.69
C ALA A 56 -5.73 -1.20 -29.58
N VAL A 57 -4.51 -1.65 -29.29
CA VAL A 57 -3.33 -1.38 -30.13
C VAL A 57 -3.53 -1.92 -31.55
N ARG A 58 -4.08 -3.13 -31.70
CA ARG A 58 -4.42 -3.72 -33.02
C ARG A 58 -5.45 -2.89 -33.80
N ARG A 59 -6.36 -2.22 -33.10
CA ARG A 59 -7.36 -1.31 -33.67
C ARG A 59 -6.83 0.11 -33.93
N GLY A 60 -5.53 0.37 -33.69
CA GLY A 60 -4.92 1.69 -33.90
C GLY A 60 -5.28 2.70 -32.81
N ALA A 61 -5.60 2.24 -31.61
CA ALA A 61 -5.90 3.09 -30.46
C ALA A 61 -4.74 4.05 -30.17
N SER A 62 -5.06 5.31 -29.87
CA SER A 62 -4.09 6.30 -29.44
C SER A 62 -3.54 5.98 -28.05
N MET A 63 -2.45 6.64 -27.65
CA MET A 63 -1.93 6.52 -26.28
C MET A 63 -2.97 6.94 -25.23
N GLN A 64 -3.87 7.88 -25.57
CA GLN A 64 -4.95 8.31 -24.69
C GLN A 64 -6.02 7.22 -24.54
N ASP A 65 -6.34 6.52 -25.63
CA ASP A 65 -7.29 5.40 -25.60
C ASP A 65 -6.75 4.26 -24.73
N ILE A 66 -5.46 3.97 -24.81
CA ILE A 66 -4.79 2.96 -23.96
C ILE A 66 -4.85 3.37 -22.48
N ALA A 67 -4.60 4.65 -22.16
CA ALA A 67 -4.71 5.16 -20.79
C ALA A 67 -6.13 4.98 -20.21
N ASN A 68 -7.16 5.17 -21.04
CA ASN A 68 -8.57 5.03 -20.64
C ASN A 68 -9.03 3.57 -20.47
N LEU A 69 -8.21 2.57 -20.82
CA LEU A 69 -8.56 1.14 -20.68
C LEU A 69 -8.29 0.58 -19.28
N LYS A 70 -7.55 1.30 -18.41
CA LYS A 70 -7.17 0.85 -17.06
C LYS A 70 -8.43 0.41 -16.28
N PRO A 71 -8.55 -0.84 -15.79
CA PRO A 71 -9.80 -1.34 -15.21
C PRO A 71 -10.07 -0.72 -13.83
N ALA A 72 -11.36 -0.54 -13.53
CA ALA A 72 -11.97 -0.06 -12.28
C ALA A 72 -11.27 1.15 -11.64
N HIS A 73 -11.73 2.35 -12.01
CA HIS A 73 -11.43 3.56 -11.24
C HIS A 73 -11.88 3.36 -9.80
N VAL A 74 -10.92 3.17 -8.90
CA VAL A 74 -11.14 3.46 -7.49
C VAL A 74 -11.62 4.91 -7.45
N ASN A 75 -12.88 5.09 -7.09
CA ASN A 75 -13.56 6.38 -7.22
C ASN A 75 -14.30 6.81 -5.95
N SER A 76 -14.14 6.04 -4.87
CA SER A 76 -14.61 6.39 -3.54
C SER A 76 -13.54 6.07 -2.48
N PRO A 77 -13.59 6.75 -1.32
CA PRO A 77 -12.71 6.44 -0.20
C PRO A 77 -12.79 4.97 0.23
N GLU A 78 -13.97 4.37 0.25
CA GLU A 78 -14.20 2.98 0.68
C GLU A 78 -13.54 1.99 -0.29
N GLN A 79 -13.63 2.25 -1.59
CA GLN A 79 -12.94 1.45 -2.60
C GLN A 79 -11.42 1.58 -2.48
N ALA A 80 -10.91 2.78 -2.18
CA ALA A 80 -9.49 3.02 -1.97
C ALA A 80 -8.97 2.26 -0.75
N ILE A 81 -9.69 2.31 0.36
CA ILE A 81 -9.36 1.55 1.58
C ILE A 81 -9.34 0.05 1.27
N ARG A 82 -10.35 -0.44 0.55
CA ARG A 82 -10.43 -1.85 0.17
C ARG A 82 -9.27 -2.27 -0.74
N ALA A 83 -8.91 -1.44 -1.73
CA ALA A 83 -7.79 -1.72 -2.62
C ALA A 83 -6.46 -1.85 -1.84
N LEU A 84 -6.20 -0.95 -0.88
CA LEU A 84 -5.02 -1.03 -0.03
C LEU A 84 -5.04 -2.24 0.89
N LYS A 85 -6.18 -2.57 1.51
CA LYS A 85 -6.34 -3.76 2.36
C LYS A 85 -6.13 -5.05 1.60
N ASP A 86 -6.76 -5.20 0.44
CA ASP A 86 -6.64 -6.39 -0.41
C ASP A 86 -5.19 -6.53 -0.91
N GLY A 87 -4.56 -5.41 -1.24
CA GLY A 87 -3.15 -5.35 -1.61
C GLY A 87 -2.19 -5.77 -0.50
N ASN A 88 -2.36 -5.22 0.70
CA ASN A 88 -1.57 -5.63 1.85
C ASN A 88 -1.85 -7.08 2.27
N ALA A 89 -3.09 -7.56 2.12
CA ALA A 89 -3.44 -8.95 2.34
C ALA A 89 -2.62 -9.88 1.44
N ARG A 90 -2.46 -9.54 0.16
CA ARG A 90 -1.60 -10.29 -0.77
C ARG A 90 -0.12 -10.18 -0.40
N PHE A 91 0.36 -9.00 -0.02
CA PHE A 91 1.75 -8.81 0.41
C PHE A 91 2.11 -9.65 1.64
N PHE A 92 1.35 -9.52 2.74
CA PHE A 92 1.64 -10.24 3.98
C PHE A 92 1.48 -11.76 3.83
N SER A 93 0.59 -12.22 2.94
CA SER A 93 0.39 -13.66 2.66
C SER A 93 1.35 -14.22 1.61
N ASN A 94 2.32 -13.43 1.14
CA ASN A 94 3.27 -13.80 0.09
C ASN A 94 2.61 -14.23 -1.23
N GLN A 95 1.50 -13.59 -1.57
CA GLN A 95 0.71 -13.76 -2.81
C GLN A 95 0.67 -12.47 -3.64
N ALA A 96 1.57 -11.52 -3.36
CA ALA A 96 1.69 -10.28 -4.11
C ALA A 96 1.91 -10.59 -5.60
N SER A 97 1.05 -10.01 -6.44
CA SER A 97 1.12 -10.16 -7.89
C SER A 97 2.30 -9.39 -8.48
N ARG A 98 2.75 -8.33 -7.79
CA ARG A 98 3.83 -7.43 -8.22
C ARG A 98 3.67 -7.06 -9.70
N PRO A 99 2.58 -6.34 -10.06
CA PRO A 99 2.23 -6.14 -11.46
C PRO A 99 3.36 -5.38 -12.17
N GLU A 100 4.20 -6.12 -12.89
CA GLU A 100 5.16 -5.53 -13.80
C GLU A 100 4.38 -4.93 -14.96
N LEU A 101 4.41 -3.60 -15.09
CA LEU A 101 3.81 -2.98 -16.25
C LEU A 101 4.62 -3.30 -17.50
N GLY A 102 3.95 -3.69 -18.57
CA GLY A 102 4.54 -3.71 -19.90
C GLY A 102 4.98 -2.31 -20.36
N ALA A 103 5.78 -2.28 -21.43
CA ALA A 103 6.30 -1.02 -21.94
C ALA A 103 5.20 -0.04 -22.39
N ASN A 104 4.03 -0.55 -22.81
CA ASN A 104 2.94 0.28 -23.30
C ASN A 104 2.15 0.91 -22.16
N GLU A 105 1.87 0.18 -21.08
CA GLU A 105 1.25 0.74 -19.88
C GLU A 105 2.12 1.83 -19.27
N ARG A 106 3.44 1.63 -19.21
CA ARG A 106 4.38 2.67 -18.75
C ARG A 106 4.35 3.91 -19.65
N ARG A 107 4.28 3.76 -20.97
CA ARG A 107 4.17 4.89 -21.90
C ARG A 107 2.85 5.64 -21.73
N ALA A 108 1.76 4.96 -21.41
CA ALA A 108 0.48 5.62 -21.15
C ALA A 108 0.54 6.58 -19.95
N GLN A 109 1.39 6.29 -18.95
CA GLN A 109 1.61 7.18 -17.80
C GLN A 109 2.26 8.53 -18.15
N ILE A 110 2.88 8.68 -19.32
CA ILE A 110 3.44 9.96 -19.79
C ILE A 110 2.30 10.97 -20.02
N MET A 111 1.11 10.50 -20.39
CA MET A 111 -0.04 11.34 -20.71
C MET A 111 -0.77 11.86 -19.46
N GLY A 112 -0.51 11.26 -18.30
CA GLY A 112 -1.12 11.64 -17.03
C GLY A 112 -1.06 10.53 -15.99
N GLN A 113 -1.32 10.91 -14.74
CA GLN A 113 -1.42 10.00 -13.60
C GLN A 113 -2.80 10.14 -12.95
N THR A 114 -3.34 9.03 -12.46
CA THR A 114 -4.64 8.99 -11.76
C THR A 114 -4.53 8.14 -10.49
N PRO A 115 -3.66 8.54 -9.54
CA PRO A 115 -3.55 7.82 -8.27
C PRO A 115 -4.87 7.92 -7.52
N PHE A 116 -5.24 6.85 -6.83
CA PHE A 116 -6.47 6.82 -6.04
C PHE A 116 -6.21 7.21 -4.57
N ALA A 117 -4.98 7.08 -4.10
CA ALA A 117 -4.60 7.40 -2.73
C ALA A 117 -3.27 8.16 -2.65
N VAL A 118 -3.18 9.02 -1.63
CA VAL A 118 -1.92 9.60 -1.17
C VAL A 118 -1.44 8.84 0.05
N ILE A 119 -0.18 8.41 0.07
CA ILE A 119 0.41 7.75 1.23
C ILE A 119 1.53 8.63 1.77
N LEU A 120 1.34 9.20 2.96
CA LEU A 120 2.40 9.84 3.74
C LEU A 120 3.07 8.76 4.59
N ALA A 121 4.29 8.39 4.22
CA ALA A 121 5.05 7.31 4.86
C ALA A 121 6.44 7.74 5.31
N CYS A 122 7.10 6.90 6.11
CA CYS A 122 8.47 7.12 6.50
C CYS A 122 9.45 6.91 5.33
N SER A 123 10.55 7.66 5.30
CA SER A 123 11.69 7.42 4.39
C SER A 123 12.48 6.13 4.69
N ASP A 124 12.12 5.39 5.76
CA ASP A 124 12.76 4.13 6.12
C ASP A 124 12.82 3.16 4.93
N SER A 125 14.01 2.68 4.57
CA SER A 125 14.23 1.86 3.38
C SER A 125 13.47 0.53 3.40
N ARG A 126 13.01 0.09 4.58
CA ARG A 126 12.23 -1.14 4.78
C ARG A 126 10.72 -0.93 4.61
N VAL A 127 10.28 0.29 4.27
CA VAL A 127 8.88 0.66 4.05
C VAL A 127 8.65 1.03 2.58
N PRO A 128 8.75 0.07 1.63
CA PRO A 128 8.43 0.29 0.22
C PRO A 128 6.90 0.27 0.02
N VAL A 129 6.28 1.45 0.01
CA VAL A 129 4.82 1.63 0.06
C VAL A 129 4.08 0.85 -1.03
N GLU A 130 4.54 0.94 -2.27
CA GLU A 130 3.91 0.29 -3.43
C GLU A 130 3.96 -1.24 -3.31
N LEU A 131 5.05 -1.79 -2.74
CA LEU A 131 5.17 -3.22 -2.49
C LEU A 131 4.27 -3.66 -1.34
N VAL A 132 4.26 -2.90 -0.23
CA VAL A 132 3.46 -3.21 0.97
C VAL A 132 1.97 -3.28 0.65
N PHE A 133 1.50 -2.48 -0.32
CA PHE A 133 0.11 -2.48 -0.78
C PHE A 133 -0.11 -3.22 -2.11
N ASP A 134 0.89 -3.92 -2.66
CA ASP A 134 0.83 -4.61 -3.96
C ASP A 134 0.15 -3.75 -5.06
N GLN A 135 0.60 -2.50 -5.18
CA GLN A 135 0.12 -1.52 -6.16
C GLN A 135 1.15 -1.28 -7.27
N GLY A 136 0.67 -0.88 -8.44
CA GLY A 136 1.49 -0.60 -9.62
C GLY A 136 1.77 0.89 -9.83
N PHE A 137 2.29 1.21 -11.01
CA PHE A 137 2.62 2.60 -11.35
C PHE A 137 1.36 3.45 -11.51
N GLY A 138 1.42 4.65 -10.93
CA GLY A 138 0.35 5.64 -11.03
C GLY A 138 -0.89 5.32 -10.18
N ASP A 139 -0.84 4.27 -9.35
CA ASP A 139 -1.94 3.90 -8.43
C ASP A 139 -1.88 4.70 -7.14
N LEU A 140 -0.67 4.95 -6.63
CA LEU A 140 -0.41 5.69 -5.40
C LEU A 140 0.41 6.96 -5.66
N PHE A 141 0.09 8.02 -4.92
CA PHE A 141 0.88 9.23 -4.84
C PHE A 141 1.62 9.25 -3.50
N VAL A 142 2.94 9.05 -3.50
CA VAL A 142 3.68 8.73 -2.27
C VAL A 142 4.52 9.92 -1.80
N VAL A 143 4.34 10.31 -0.55
CA VAL A 143 5.17 11.31 0.15
C VAL A 143 5.98 10.59 1.23
N ARG A 144 7.31 10.69 1.16
CA ARG A 144 8.21 10.01 2.10
C ARG A 144 9.11 10.98 2.84
N VAL A 145 9.02 10.98 4.16
CA VAL A 145 9.83 11.80 5.06
C VAL A 145 10.10 11.04 6.35
N ALA A 146 11.29 11.16 6.94
CA ALA A 146 11.61 10.46 8.17
C ALA A 146 10.60 10.81 9.29
N GLY A 147 10.02 9.78 9.93
CA GLY A 147 8.96 9.94 10.93
C GLY A 147 7.61 10.37 10.36
N ASN A 148 7.41 10.31 9.03
CA ASN A 148 6.16 10.64 8.33
C ASN A 148 5.55 11.98 8.81
N VAL A 149 6.41 12.94 9.13
CA VAL A 149 6.03 14.27 9.63
C VAL A 149 5.46 15.14 8.52
N VAL A 150 4.42 15.89 8.84
CA VAL A 150 3.87 16.88 7.91
C VAL A 150 4.71 18.15 7.97
N GLY A 151 5.61 18.30 7.00
CA GLY A 151 6.34 19.53 6.72
C GLY A 151 5.65 20.37 5.65
N GLU A 152 6.13 21.60 5.43
CA GLU A 152 5.60 22.51 4.41
C GLU A 152 5.55 21.86 3.01
N SER A 153 6.67 21.29 2.56
CA SER A 153 6.72 20.60 1.26
C SER A 153 5.83 19.35 1.22
N GLY A 154 5.71 18.63 2.34
CA GLY A 154 4.85 17.45 2.43
C GLY A 154 3.37 17.82 2.32
N LEU A 155 2.95 18.86 3.04
CA LEU A 155 1.59 19.40 2.97
C LEU A 155 1.24 19.88 1.56
N GLY A 156 2.07 20.74 0.96
CA GLY A 156 1.81 21.24 -0.39
C GLY A 156 1.74 20.11 -1.44
N THR A 157 2.53 19.04 -1.25
CA THR A 157 2.49 17.84 -2.10
C THR A 157 1.17 17.08 -1.94
N ILE A 158 0.67 16.92 -0.71
CA ILE A 158 -0.63 16.28 -0.42
C ILE A 158 -1.77 17.12 -1.00
N GLU A 159 -1.77 18.44 -0.79
CA GLU A 159 -2.78 19.35 -1.33
C GLU A 159 -2.82 19.33 -2.86
N TYR A 160 -1.65 19.25 -3.51
CA TYR A 160 -1.57 19.07 -4.95
C TYR A 160 -2.33 17.81 -5.40
N ALA A 161 -2.12 16.68 -4.73
CA ALA A 161 -2.82 15.45 -5.08
C ALA A 161 -4.34 15.55 -4.86
N VAL A 162 -4.78 16.17 -3.75
CA VAL A 162 -6.20 16.41 -3.47
C VAL A 162 -6.86 17.30 -4.53
N ARG A 163 -6.17 18.37 -4.97
CA ARG A 163 -6.74 19.38 -5.88
C ARG A 163 -6.61 19.04 -7.36
N HIS A 164 -5.54 18.35 -7.75
CA HIS A 164 -5.18 18.16 -9.16
C HIS A 164 -5.22 16.71 -9.63
N LEU A 165 -5.10 15.75 -8.72
CA LEU A 165 -5.08 14.32 -9.06
C LEU A 165 -6.37 13.60 -8.64
N ALA A 166 -7.29 14.34 -7.99
CA ALA A 166 -8.60 13.86 -7.57
C ALA A 166 -8.56 12.54 -6.79
N VAL A 167 -7.52 12.32 -5.99
CA VAL A 167 -7.38 11.18 -5.07
C VAL A 167 -8.60 11.06 -4.16
N GLN A 168 -8.87 9.86 -3.64
CA GLN A 168 -10.02 9.57 -2.76
C GLN A 168 -9.61 9.21 -1.33
N LEU A 169 -8.31 9.04 -1.07
CA LEU A 169 -7.82 8.61 0.24
C LEU A 169 -6.48 9.26 0.57
N ILE A 170 -6.30 9.64 1.82
CA ILE A 170 -5.00 9.97 2.40
C ILE A 170 -4.71 8.97 3.52
N VAL A 171 -3.55 8.34 3.48
CA VAL A 171 -3.07 7.43 4.53
C VAL A 171 -1.82 8.01 5.17
N VAL A 172 -1.87 8.23 6.49
CA VAL A 172 -0.69 8.52 7.31
C VAL A 172 -0.17 7.20 7.87
N MET A 173 0.96 6.72 7.36
CA MET A 173 1.48 5.40 7.69
C MET A 173 2.79 5.47 8.49
N GLY A 174 2.70 5.10 9.77
CA GLY A 174 3.84 4.80 10.61
C GLY A 174 4.33 3.36 10.43
N HIS A 175 5.42 2.99 11.08
CA HIS A 175 5.94 1.63 11.00
C HIS A 175 6.67 1.17 12.27
N GLU A 176 6.83 -0.15 12.39
CA GLU A 176 7.60 -0.78 13.45
C GLU A 176 9.04 -0.26 13.53
N GLY A 177 9.47 0.08 14.75
CA GLY A 177 10.85 0.47 15.02
C GLY A 177 11.31 1.76 14.31
N CYS A 178 10.42 2.75 14.14
CA CYS A 178 10.75 4.02 13.49
C CYS A 178 11.87 4.77 14.22
N GLY A 179 13.02 4.94 13.56
CA GLY A 179 14.19 5.62 14.12
C GLY A 179 13.93 7.10 14.44
N ALA A 180 13.15 7.81 13.62
CA ALA A 180 12.84 9.22 13.86
C ALA A 180 11.96 9.42 15.12
N VAL A 181 10.95 8.55 15.31
CA VAL A 181 10.13 8.56 16.53
C VAL A 181 10.96 8.15 17.74
N GLN A 182 11.88 7.19 17.59
CA GLN A 182 12.81 6.83 18.65
C GLN A 182 13.73 8.00 19.04
N SER A 183 14.24 8.75 18.07
CA SER A 183 15.03 9.96 18.32
C SER A 183 14.24 11.05 19.06
N ALA A 184 12.94 11.16 18.82
CA ALA A 184 12.06 12.09 19.52
C ALA A 184 11.77 11.71 20.98
N LEU A 185 12.09 10.48 21.39
CA LEU A 185 12.03 10.04 22.79
C LEU A 185 13.36 10.27 23.54
N LEU A 186 14.41 10.77 22.87
CA LEU A 186 15.69 11.03 23.51
C LEU A 186 15.61 12.23 24.48
N PRO A 187 16.45 12.27 25.52
CA PRO A 187 16.63 13.45 26.35
C PRO A 187 17.03 14.68 25.50
N GLU A 188 16.59 15.88 25.89
CA GLU A 188 16.89 17.12 25.14
C GLU A 188 18.40 17.35 24.97
N VAL A 189 19.21 16.96 25.96
CA VAL A 189 20.69 17.07 25.86
C VAL A 189 21.27 16.27 24.70
N ASP A 190 20.67 15.13 24.35
CA ASP A 190 21.12 14.31 23.22
C ASP A 190 20.58 14.86 21.90
N ILE A 191 19.35 15.37 21.87
CA ILE A 191 18.79 16.05 20.69
C ILE A 191 19.61 17.29 20.33
N LEU A 192 20.05 18.08 21.31
CA LEU A 192 20.88 19.27 21.09
C LEU A 192 22.26 18.97 20.49
N ARG A 193 22.72 17.71 20.53
CA ARG A 193 23.98 17.29 19.89
C ARG A 193 23.82 17.01 18.40
N GLU A 194 22.59 16.86 17.91
CA GLU A 194 22.32 16.59 16.50
C GLU A 194 22.43 17.85 15.63
N PRO A 195 22.65 17.73 14.31
CA PRO A 195 22.64 18.88 13.40
C PRO A 195 21.29 19.62 13.40
N PRO A 196 21.26 20.96 13.14
CA PRO A 196 20.03 21.76 13.25
C PRO A 196 18.85 21.28 12.41
N ALA A 197 19.10 20.72 11.22
CA ALA A 197 18.03 20.19 10.37
C ALA A 197 17.38 18.95 10.98
N LEU A 198 18.18 18.07 11.60
CA LEU A 198 17.69 16.88 12.29
C LEU A 198 16.95 17.24 13.58
N GLN A 199 17.44 18.22 14.35
CA GLN A 199 16.72 18.76 15.51
C GLN A 199 15.32 19.25 15.13
N LYS A 200 15.20 20.00 14.02
CA LYS A 200 13.89 20.48 13.53
C LYS A 200 12.95 19.33 13.17
N LEU A 201 13.47 18.27 12.56
CA LEU A 201 12.66 17.09 12.25
C LEU A 201 12.18 16.38 13.52
N ILE A 202 13.07 16.16 14.47
CA ILE A 202 12.76 15.52 15.75
C ILE A 202 11.70 16.32 16.51
N ARG A 203 11.84 17.64 16.57
CA ARG A 203 10.90 18.55 17.25
C ARG A 203 9.51 18.59 16.62
N ARG A 204 9.35 18.20 15.35
CA ARG A 204 8.03 18.03 14.73
C ARG A 204 7.29 16.76 15.19
N ILE A 205 8.01 15.81 15.77
CA ILE A 205 7.44 14.56 16.30
C ILE A 205 7.11 14.70 17.79
N GLN A 206 7.95 15.41 18.56
CA GLN A 206 7.83 15.51 20.03
C GLN A 206 6.41 15.84 20.55
N PRO A 207 5.62 16.75 19.94
CA PRO A 207 4.26 17.02 20.42
C PRO A 207 3.36 15.79 20.43
N SER A 208 3.58 14.83 19.52
CA SER A 208 2.82 13.57 19.49
C SER A 208 3.15 12.62 20.65
N LEU A 209 4.21 12.90 21.42
CA LEU A 209 4.74 11.99 22.44
C LEU A 209 4.51 12.50 23.87
N GLU A 210 3.99 13.72 24.05
CA GLU A 210 3.84 14.39 25.36
C GLU A 210 2.92 13.64 26.33
N HIS A 211 1.91 12.93 25.81
CA HIS A 211 0.90 12.23 26.59
C HIS A 211 0.99 10.70 26.50
N LEU A 212 2.17 10.17 26.18
CA LEU A 212 2.34 8.72 26.11
C LEU A 212 2.04 8.06 27.46
N PRO A 213 1.19 7.01 27.48
CA PRO A 213 0.93 6.27 28.70
C PRO A 213 2.20 5.59 29.23
N ALA A 214 2.24 5.35 30.53
CA ALA A 214 3.35 4.67 31.19
C ALA A 214 3.38 3.17 30.84
N ILE A 215 3.96 2.84 29.69
CA ILE A 215 4.14 1.47 29.21
C ILE A 215 5.54 0.97 29.57
N ARG A 216 5.61 -0.14 30.33
CA ARG A 216 6.87 -0.76 30.75
C ARG A 216 7.56 -1.53 29.62
N ASP A 217 6.78 -2.26 28.82
CA ASP A 217 7.33 -3.02 27.70
C ASP A 217 7.84 -2.07 26.61
N ARG A 218 9.10 -2.22 26.22
CA ARG A 218 9.75 -1.30 25.28
C ARG A 218 9.14 -1.40 23.88
N LYS A 219 8.75 -2.59 23.43
CA LYS A 219 8.17 -2.79 22.09
C LYS A 219 6.77 -2.17 22.02
N ALA A 220 5.92 -2.42 23.03
CA ALA A 220 4.60 -1.83 23.14
C ALA A 220 4.66 -0.30 23.28
N ARG A 221 5.59 0.23 24.09
CA ARG A 221 5.80 1.68 24.19
C ARG A 221 6.20 2.30 22.85
N MET A 222 7.07 1.63 22.10
CA MET A 222 7.49 2.10 20.78
C MET A 222 6.34 2.04 19.76
N ARG A 223 5.51 0.98 19.81
CA ARG A 223 4.29 0.90 18.98
C ARG A 223 3.35 2.07 19.29
N GLU A 224 3.07 2.34 20.56
CA GLU A 224 2.20 3.44 20.97
C GLU A 224 2.76 4.80 20.54
N ALA A 225 4.06 5.02 20.70
CA ALA A 225 4.73 6.24 20.24
C ALA A 225 4.55 6.48 18.73
N VAL A 226 4.64 5.43 17.91
CA VAL A 226 4.42 5.53 16.46
C VAL A 226 2.94 5.80 16.16
N LEU A 227 2.01 5.10 16.82
CA LEU A 227 0.58 5.30 16.63
C LEU A 227 0.15 6.73 17.02
N ASN A 228 0.66 7.26 18.11
CA ASN A 228 0.40 8.65 18.50
C ASN A 228 0.98 9.64 17.50
N ASN A 229 2.17 9.39 16.94
CA ASN A 229 2.67 10.20 15.83
C ASN A 229 1.73 10.11 14.61
N VAL A 230 1.25 8.93 14.23
CA VAL A 230 0.27 8.78 13.14
C VAL A 230 -0.99 9.60 13.40
N ARG A 231 -1.60 9.48 14.58
CA ARG A 231 -2.78 10.24 15.00
C ARG A 231 -2.53 11.74 14.96
N HIS A 232 -1.40 12.19 15.50
CA HIS A 232 -1.02 13.61 15.52
C HIS A 232 -0.85 14.17 14.10
N GLN A 233 -0.14 13.47 13.23
CA GLN A 233 0.07 13.92 11.84
C GLN A 233 -1.25 13.88 11.04
N ALA A 234 -2.11 12.88 11.26
CA ALA A 234 -3.44 12.81 10.67
C ALA A 234 -4.31 13.99 11.13
N ALA A 235 -4.39 14.26 12.43
CA ALA A 235 -5.12 15.40 12.98
C ALA A 235 -4.58 16.73 12.43
N HIS A 236 -3.27 16.87 12.29
CA HIS A 236 -2.65 18.06 11.70
C HIS A 236 -3.06 18.25 10.23
N LEU A 237 -3.13 17.18 9.43
CA LEU A 237 -3.62 17.24 8.04
C LEU A 237 -5.10 17.61 7.97
N ARG A 238 -5.95 16.97 8.80
CA ARG A 238 -7.41 17.22 8.83
C ARG A 238 -7.74 18.65 9.26
N ALA A 239 -6.82 19.34 9.93
CA ALA A 239 -6.97 20.75 10.29
C ALA A 239 -6.64 21.73 9.15
N GLN A 240 -6.03 21.27 8.05
CA GLN A 240 -5.68 22.14 6.91
C GLN A 240 -6.88 22.36 5.99
N ASP A 241 -7.09 23.60 5.54
CA ASP A 241 -8.30 24.01 4.82
C ASP A 241 -8.64 23.13 3.61
N VAL A 242 -7.64 22.78 2.79
CA VAL A 242 -7.83 21.95 1.58
C VAL A 242 -8.27 20.54 1.94
N VAL A 243 -7.61 19.91 2.91
CA VAL A 243 -7.90 18.54 3.34
C VAL A 243 -9.25 18.50 4.04
N LYS A 244 -9.49 19.45 4.96
CA LYS A 244 -10.75 19.58 5.69
C LYS A 244 -11.94 19.72 4.75
N ALA A 245 -11.89 20.64 3.80
CA ALA A 245 -12.98 20.84 2.84
C ALA A 245 -13.21 19.61 1.95
N ALA A 246 -12.15 18.88 1.59
CA ALA A 246 -12.25 17.67 0.81
C ALA A 246 -12.85 16.49 1.61
N GLU A 247 -12.54 16.36 2.91
CA GLU A 247 -13.22 15.38 3.79
C GLU A 247 -14.69 15.75 4.03
N GLU A 248 -14.99 17.01 4.32
CA GLU A 248 -16.36 17.49 4.59
C GLU A 248 -17.29 17.31 3.38
N SER A 249 -16.74 17.39 2.17
CA SER A 249 -17.48 17.11 0.92
C SER A 249 -17.57 15.62 0.56
N GLY A 250 -16.90 14.75 1.31
CA GLY A 250 -16.81 13.32 1.02
C GLY A 250 -15.93 12.97 -0.18
N GLN A 251 -15.15 13.92 -0.71
CA GLN A 251 -14.21 13.67 -1.81
C GLN A 251 -13.11 12.70 -1.38
N ILE A 252 -12.59 12.88 -0.17
CA ILE A 252 -11.53 12.06 0.41
C ILE A 252 -11.92 11.56 1.80
N ARG A 253 -11.16 10.57 2.29
CA ARG A 253 -11.07 10.25 3.71
C ARG A 253 -9.60 10.29 4.15
N VAL A 254 -9.34 10.72 5.37
CA VAL A 254 -8.01 10.58 6.01
C VAL A 254 -8.05 9.38 6.94
N ILE A 255 -7.11 8.45 6.79
CA ILE A 255 -6.92 7.30 7.67
C ILE A 255 -5.47 7.17 8.14
N GLY A 256 -5.25 6.38 9.18
CA GLY A 256 -3.93 6.03 9.69
C GLY A 256 -3.55 4.60 9.35
N GLY A 257 -2.27 4.28 9.49
CA GLY A 257 -1.78 2.92 9.40
C GLY A 257 -0.52 2.69 10.20
N TYR A 258 -0.35 1.47 10.71
CA TYR A 258 0.88 0.99 11.31
C TYR A 258 1.37 -0.24 10.54
N TYR A 259 2.48 -0.08 9.82
CA TYR A 259 3.13 -1.17 9.12
C TYR A 259 4.06 -1.96 10.05
N GLU A 260 3.76 -3.24 10.26
CA GLU A 260 4.63 -4.16 10.99
C GLU A 260 5.62 -4.80 10.02
N ILE A 261 6.89 -4.37 10.10
CA ILE A 261 7.95 -4.82 9.19
C ILE A 261 8.15 -6.34 9.29
N GLY A 262 8.07 -6.90 10.51
CA GLY A 262 8.29 -8.32 10.73
C GLY A 262 7.30 -9.24 10.02
N SER A 263 6.03 -8.85 9.93
CA SER A 263 4.95 -9.67 9.34
C SER A 263 4.54 -9.20 7.94
N GLY A 264 4.83 -7.96 7.59
CA GLY A 264 4.32 -7.31 6.38
C GLY A 264 2.89 -6.79 6.51
N ALA A 265 2.24 -6.96 7.67
CA ALA A 265 0.87 -6.52 7.88
C ALA A 265 0.77 -5.02 8.14
N VAL A 266 -0.32 -4.40 7.68
CA VAL A 266 -0.71 -3.04 8.05
C VAL A 266 -1.94 -3.11 8.96
N ASP A 267 -1.81 -2.56 10.15
CA ASP A 267 -2.93 -2.28 11.04
C ASP A 267 -3.52 -0.91 10.65
N PHE A 268 -4.77 -0.88 10.19
CA PHE A 268 -5.40 0.32 9.64
C PHE A 268 -6.26 1.00 10.70
N LEU A 269 -6.08 2.31 10.86
CA LEU A 269 -6.86 3.17 11.75
C LEU A 269 -7.87 3.92 10.90
N ILE A 270 -9.10 3.44 10.84
CA ILE A 270 -10.09 3.88 9.84
C ILE A 270 -11.14 4.75 10.48
N ASP A 271 -11.59 4.37 11.66
CA ASP A 271 -12.67 5.07 12.33
C ASP A 271 -12.12 6.34 12.99
N ASP A 272 -12.98 7.37 13.13
CA ASP A 272 -12.55 8.64 13.70
C ASP A 272 -12.00 8.47 15.13
N GLU A 273 -12.55 7.51 15.88
CA GLU A 273 -12.10 7.14 17.22
C GLU A 273 -10.67 6.60 17.23
N ASP A 274 -10.24 5.88 16.19
CA ASP A 274 -8.88 5.34 16.08
C ASP A 274 -7.85 6.47 15.91
N LEU A 275 -8.28 7.57 15.27
CA LEU A 275 -7.45 8.72 14.90
C LEU A 275 -7.40 9.81 15.97
N LEU A 276 -8.13 9.65 17.08
CA LEU A 276 -8.04 10.56 18.20
C LEU A 276 -6.64 10.46 18.86
N PRO A 277 -5.93 11.59 19.02
CA PRO A 277 -4.58 11.63 19.60
C PRO A 277 -4.55 11.36 21.11
#